data_AF-A0A3B4AAA9-F1
#
_entry.id   AF-A0A3B4AAA9-F1
#
_cell.length_a   1.000
_cell.length_b   1.000
_cell.length_c   1.000
_cell.angle_alpha   90.00
_cell.angle_beta   90.00
_cell.angle_gamma   90.00
#
_symmetry.space_group_name_H-M   'P 1'
#
loop_
_entity.id
_entity.type
_entity.pdbx_description
1 polymer ?
#
loop_
_entity_poly.entity_id
_entity_poly.type
_entity_poly.pdbx_seq_one_letter_code
_entity_poly.pdbx_strand_id
1 'polypeptide(L)'
;MAAAVLDWTTVIFIVLPNISMLWGKVSKDLPPECRQFYYLGVPPRGLEHPSQCFICQHYNKRARYVTLYNTALYTPIYSAYTFKHSAGEVCANVPWMYEPQLFRPGATHEMQPVLQVDQGTQPYEQAGLSDYMNAAVYERAPLNPDVHQEDPDDKASTYTLTNTVPLTPDFIDPIWSKQEQAIRTRLNNYCRGPSYIITGVTTSGRTMRGDNMKRVAVPAYLWSAYCCPNYDHSAPFSVRYKFPAFAQYGLNAEKDNEVLEVSVQKLQDFLKNIMSEQNIQIFVNDCALPGDTK
;
A
#
# COMPACT_ATOMS: atom_id res chain seq x y z
N MET A 1 -56.54 59.60 9.79
CA MET A 1 -55.75 59.73 8.54
C MET A 1 -54.45 58.98 8.73
N ALA A 2 -54.23 57.94 7.90
CA ALA A 2 -52.95 57.32 7.49
C ALA A 2 -51.95 56.86 8.57
N ALA A 3 -51.23 55.74 8.48
CA ALA A 3 -51.20 54.60 7.58
C ALA A 3 -50.36 53.51 8.28
N ALA A 4 -50.62 52.24 7.98
CA ALA A 4 -49.77 51.11 8.33
C ALA A 4 -48.52 51.09 7.44
N VAL A 5 -47.37 50.68 7.97
CA VAL A 5 -46.36 49.93 7.20
C VAL A 5 -45.61 48.98 8.14
N LEU A 6 -45.80 47.66 7.92
CA LEU A 6 -44.82 46.63 8.26
C LEU A 6 -43.72 46.64 7.19
N ASP A 7 -42.45 46.56 7.58
CA ASP A 7 -41.34 46.17 6.69
C ASP A 7 -40.25 45.51 7.56
N TRP A 8 -40.20 44.19 7.69
CA TRP A 8 -39.55 43.19 6.82
C TRP A 8 -38.12 43.57 6.41
N THR A 9 -37.15 42.96 7.10
CA THR A 9 -35.93 42.28 6.59
C THR A 9 -34.75 42.42 7.55
N THR A 10 -34.72 41.57 8.59
CA THR A 10 -33.45 41.27 9.27
C THR A 10 -32.68 40.31 8.37
N VAL A 11 -31.76 40.83 7.56
CA VAL A 11 -30.82 40.03 6.79
C VAL A 11 -29.82 39.40 7.76
N ILE A 12 -30.02 38.13 8.10
CA ILE A 12 -29.03 37.34 8.82
C ILE A 12 -27.96 36.92 7.81
N PHE A 13 -26.82 37.59 7.83
CA PHE A 13 -25.61 37.09 7.17
C PHE A 13 -25.11 35.88 7.94
N ILE A 14 -25.54 34.68 7.54
CA ILE A 14 -24.85 33.45 7.93
C ILE A 14 -23.54 33.43 7.14
N VAL A 15 -22.48 33.91 7.75
CA VAL A 15 -21.12 33.66 7.28
C VAL A 15 -20.87 32.17 7.49
N LEU A 16 -21.17 31.35 6.49
CA LEU A 16 -20.70 29.98 6.44
C LEU A 16 -19.17 30.06 6.47
N PRO A 17 -18.48 29.50 7.48
CA PRO A 17 -17.05 29.41 7.40
C PRO A 17 -16.74 28.54 6.19
N ASN A 18 -16.00 29.09 5.23
CA ASN A 18 -15.31 28.30 4.22
C ASN A 18 -14.42 27.32 4.97
N ILE A 19 -14.88 26.09 5.16
CA ILE A 19 -14.06 25.00 5.64
C ILE A 19 -13.20 24.55 4.45
N SER A 20 -12.24 25.40 4.08
CA SER A 20 -11.05 24.97 3.36
C SER A 20 -10.10 24.39 4.40
N MET A 21 -10.45 23.23 4.95
CA MET A 21 -9.61 22.51 5.88
C MET A 21 -8.79 21.47 5.11
N LEU A 22 -7.86 21.94 4.27
CA LEU A 22 -6.71 21.15 3.85
C LEU A 22 -5.70 21.20 5.00
N TRP A 23 -5.97 20.42 6.04
CA TRP A 23 -4.99 20.17 7.08
C TRP A 23 -4.10 19.03 6.59
N GLY A 24 -2.93 19.39 6.05
CA GLY A 24 -1.86 18.46 5.74
C GLY A 24 -1.25 17.87 7.02
N LYS A 25 -2.05 17.05 7.70
CA LYS A 25 -1.62 16.14 8.75
C LYS A 25 -1.44 14.79 8.10
N VAL A 26 -0.28 14.18 8.29
CA VAL A 26 -0.06 12.76 8.09
C VAL A 26 -1.13 12.03 8.90
N SER A 27 -2.13 11.49 8.21
CA SER A 27 -3.37 11.08 8.86
C SER A 27 -3.19 9.73 9.53
N LYS A 28 -3.53 9.65 10.82
CA LYS A 28 -3.72 8.36 11.50
C LYS A 28 -4.93 7.61 10.94
N ASP A 29 -5.85 8.34 10.31
CA ASP A 29 -7.08 7.81 9.75
C ASP A 29 -6.96 7.67 8.22
N LEU A 30 -7.59 6.64 7.67
CA LEU A 30 -7.65 6.40 6.23
C LEU A 30 -8.53 7.47 5.54
N PRO A 31 -8.00 8.24 4.57
CA PRO A 31 -8.81 9.21 3.82
C PRO A 31 -9.96 8.52 3.06
N PRO A 32 -11.18 9.10 3.02
CA PRO A 32 -12.36 8.47 2.44
C PRO A 32 -12.19 8.03 0.97
N GLU A 33 -11.55 8.86 0.15
CA GLU A 33 -11.30 8.62 -1.27
C GLU A 33 -10.37 7.43 -1.53
N CYS A 34 -9.60 7.02 -0.51
CA CYS A 34 -8.62 5.95 -0.61
C CYS A 34 -9.16 4.62 -0.11
N ARG A 35 -10.39 4.60 0.43
CA ARG A 35 -11.10 3.36 0.77
C ARG A 35 -11.34 2.48 -0.45
N GLN A 36 -11.40 3.06 -1.65
CA GLN A 36 -11.59 2.33 -2.91
C GLN A 36 -10.52 1.25 -3.18
N PHE A 37 -9.36 1.33 -2.53
CA PHE A 37 -8.28 0.35 -2.69
C PHE A 37 -8.40 -0.87 -1.77
N TYR A 38 -9.41 -0.88 -0.89
CA TYR A 38 -9.69 -1.97 0.02
C TYR A 38 -10.99 -2.67 -0.35
N TYR A 39 -11.04 -3.99 -0.16
CA TYR A 39 -12.28 -4.74 -0.29
C TYR A 39 -13.33 -4.20 0.69
N LEU A 40 -14.50 -3.83 0.16
CA LEU A 40 -15.58 -3.17 0.90
C LEU A 40 -15.17 -1.87 1.63
N GLY A 41 -14.05 -1.27 1.26
CA GLY A 41 -13.56 -0.03 1.88
C GLY A 41 -12.98 -0.19 3.29
N VAL A 42 -12.64 -1.42 3.70
CA VAL A 42 -12.19 -1.72 5.07
C VAL A 42 -10.71 -2.14 5.06
N PRO A 43 -9.83 -1.42 5.79
CA PRO A 43 -8.42 -1.81 5.90
C PRO A 43 -8.24 -3.08 6.76
N PRO A 44 -7.09 -3.78 6.60
CA PRO A 44 -6.68 -4.83 7.52
C PRO A 44 -6.70 -4.39 8.98
N ARG A 45 -6.97 -5.34 9.86
CA ARG A 45 -6.91 -5.19 11.33
C ARG A 45 -5.77 -6.04 11.89
N GLY A 46 -5.21 -5.63 13.03
CA GLY A 46 -4.11 -6.34 13.69
C GLY A 46 -2.75 -6.14 13.04
N LEU A 47 -2.61 -5.12 12.19
CA LEU A 47 -1.33 -4.72 11.58
C LEU A 47 -0.90 -3.33 12.06
N GLU A 48 -1.61 -2.77 13.04
CA GLU A 48 -1.40 -1.41 13.48
C GLU A 48 -0.16 -1.26 14.37
N HIS A 49 0.57 -0.16 14.19
CA HIS A 49 1.76 0.19 14.96
C HIS A 49 1.63 1.60 15.58
N PRO A 50 2.22 1.88 16.77
CA PRO A 50 2.12 3.21 17.39
C PRO A 50 2.58 4.38 16.51
N SER A 51 3.65 4.16 15.75
CA SER A 51 4.27 5.13 14.84
C SER A 51 3.85 4.93 13.38
N GLN A 52 2.56 4.66 13.15
CA GLN A 52 2.04 4.46 11.80
C GLN A 52 1.34 5.70 11.24
N CYS A 53 1.26 5.74 9.91
CA CYS A 53 0.37 6.64 9.19
C CYS A 53 -0.18 6.01 7.93
N PHE A 54 -1.40 6.41 7.54
CA PHE A 54 -1.90 6.13 6.21
C PHE A 54 -1.36 7.18 5.25
N ILE A 55 -0.71 6.70 4.19
CA ILE A 55 -0.36 7.49 3.02
C ILE A 55 -1.34 7.11 1.95
N CYS A 56 -2.10 8.09 1.45
CA CYS A 56 -2.84 7.90 0.23
C CYS A 56 -2.07 8.54 -0.92
N GLN A 57 -1.44 7.69 -1.72
CA GLN A 57 -0.55 8.13 -2.79
C GLN A 57 -1.34 8.79 -3.90
N HIS A 58 -1.09 10.08 -4.10
CA HIS A 58 -1.66 10.82 -5.21
C HIS A 58 -0.60 11.08 -6.27
N TYR A 59 -0.96 10.82 -7.53
CA TYR A 59 -0.14 11.15 -8.69
C TYR A 59 -1.03 11.64 -9.82
N ASN A 60 -0.67 12.78 -10.40
CA ASN A 60 -1.47 13.50 -11.39
C ASN A 60 -2.91 13.76 -10.88
N LYS A 61 -3.05 14.25 -9.65
CA LYS A 61 -4.33 14.65 -9.03
C LYS A 61 -5.31 13.51 -8.80
N ARG A 62 -4.83 12.26 -8.81
CA ARG A 62 -5.64 11.06 -8.59
C ARG A 62 -4.99 10.21 -7.52
N ALA A 63 -5.79 9.73 -6.58
CA ALA A 63 -5.39 8.67 -5.67
C ALA A 63 -5.09 7.39 -6.49
N ARG A 64 -3.98 6.72 -6.18
CA ARG A 64 -3.48 5.56 -6.95
C ARG A 64 -3.44 4.27 -6.12
N TYR A 65 -3.05 4.36 -4.86
CA TYR A 65 -3.04 3.26 -3.89
C TYR A 65 -2.90 3.82 -2.46
N VAL A 66 -2.83 2.92 -1.47
CA VAL A 66 -2.59 3.27 -0.07
C VAL A 66 -1.42 2.49 0.47
N THR A 67 -0.61 3.14 1.29
CA THR A 67 0.37 2.46 2.14
C THR A 67 0.10 2.78 3.60
N LEU A 68 0.06 1.75 4.45
CA LEU A 68 0.22 1.93 5.88
C LEU A 68 1.72 1.94 6.17
N TYR A 69 2.25 3.06 6.61
CA TYR A 69 3.69 3.30 6.71
C TYR A 69 4.13 3.44 8.16
N ASN A 70 5.26 2.84 8.52
CA ASN A 70 5.87 2.99 9.83
C ASN A 70 6.95 4.07 9.79
N THR A 71 6.65 5.24 10.35
CA THR A 71 7.57 6.40 10.33
C THR A 71 8.78 6.21 11.24
N ALA A 72 8.70 5.34 12.26
CA ALA A 72 9.82 5.03 13.14
C ALA A 72 10.81 4.03 12.52
N LEU A 73 10.30 3.13 11.67
CA LEU A 73 11.10 2.10 10.99
C LEU A 73 11.37 2.43 9.51
N TYR A 74 10.89 3.59 9.05
CA TYR A 74 11.06 4.11 7.69
C TYR A 74 10.75 3.05 6.61
N THR A 75 9.71 2.25 6.84
CA THR A 75 9.34 1.13 5.98
C THR A 75 7.81 1.00 5.92
N PRO A 76 7.22 0.63 4.78
CA PRO A 76 5.82 0.27 4.73
C PRO A 76 5.53 -0.96 5.59
N ILE A 77 4.40 -0.95 6.29
CA ILE A 77 3.83 -2.15 6.92
C ILE A 77 3.15 -2.97 5.81
N TYR A 78 2.32 -2.31 5.00
CA TYR A 78 1.74 -2.88 3.79
C TYR A 78 1.35 -1.79 2.78
N SER A 79 1.21 -2.17 1.52
CA SER A 79 0.53 -1.39 0.47
C SER A 79 -0.72 -2.13 -0.02
N ALA A 80 -1.82 -1.40 -0.17
CA ALA A 80 -3.12 -1.86 -0.65
C ALA A 80 -3.51 -1.14 -1.95
N TYR A 81 -3.92 -1.90 -2.96
CA TYR A 81 -4.21 -1.39 -4.30
C TYR A 81 -5.23 -2.25 -5.03
N THR A 82 -5.86 -1.68 -6.05
CA THR A 82 -6.67 -2.44 -7.01
C THR A 82 -5.79 -2.92 -8.14
N PHE A 83 -5.86 -4.21 -8.47
CA PHE A 83 -5.21 -4.75 -9.66
C PHE A 83 -5.84 -4.17 -10.93
N LYS A 84 -5.00 -3.74 -11.89
CA LYS A 84 -5.43 -3.28 -13.22
C LYS A 84 -5.02 -4.35 -14.21
N HIS A 85 -5.95 -4.81 -15.05
CA HIS A 85 -5.76 -5.95 -15.96
C HIS A 85 -4.55 -5.73 -16.90
N SER A 86 -3.36 -6.13 -16.46
CA SER A 86 -2.08 -5.61 -16.97
C SER A 86 -1.44 -6.55 -17.97
N ALA A 87 -0.87 -5.99 -19.04
CA ALA A 87 -0.02 -6.70 -20.00
C ALA A 87 1.31 -7.19 -19.39
N GLY A 88 1.69 -6.70 -18.21
CA GLY A 88 2.95 -7.04 -17.53
C GLY A 88 4.15 -6.22 -18.01
N GLU A 89 3.91 -5.16 -18.79
CA GLU A 89 4.94 -4.22 -19.21
C GLU A 89 5.49 -3.44 -18.02
N VAL A 90 6.79 -3.20 -17.99
CA VAL A 90 7.46 -2.43 -16.93
C VAL A 90 7.72 -1.02 -17.43
N CYS A 91 7.53 -0.01 -16.59
CA CYS A 91 7.84 1.36 -16.97
C CYS A 91 9.36 1.59 -17.00
N ALA A 92 9.90 1.91 -18.18
CA ALA A 92 11.27 2.38 -18.29
C ALA A 92 11.37 3.86 -17.89
N ASN A 93 12.39 4.22 -17.10
CA ASN A 93 12.81 5.60 -16.80
C ASN A 93 11.85 6.46 -15.95
N VAL A 94 11.18 5.89 -14.96
CA VAL A 94 10.44 6.68 -13.96
C VAL A 94 11.40 7.16 -12.86
N PRO A 95 11.44 8.46 -12.53
CA PRO A 95 12.23 8.94 -11.40
C PRO A 95 11.62 8.45 -10.08
N TRP A 96 12.48 8.14 -9.11
CA TRP A 96 12.02 7.84 -7.75
C TRP A 96 11.32 9.05 -7.14
N MET A 97 10.20 8.81 -6.49
CA MET A 97 9.36 9.84 -5.88
C MET A 97 9.37 9.74 -4.35
N TYR A 98 9.10 10.86 -3.71
CA TYR A 98 8.88 10.97 -2.27
C TYR A 98 7.50 11.60 -2.00
N GLU A 99 7.04 11.46 -0.77
CA GLU A 99 5.76 12.00 -0.29
C GLU A 99 6.00 13.33 0.44
N PRO A 100 5.72 14.51 -0.15
CA PRO A 100 6.06 15.79 0.46
C PRO A 100 5.42 16.01 1.84
N GLN A 101 4.23 15.46 2.07
CA GLN A 101 3.51 15.49 3.34
C GLN A 101 4.26 14.83 4.51
N LEU A 102 5.18 13.88 4.23
CA LEU A 102 6.07 13.27 5.25
C LEU A 102 7.40 14.02 5.41
N PHE A 103 7.68 14.96 4.50
CA PHE A 103 8.86 15.82 4.59
C PHE A 103 8.55 17.10 5.37
N ARG A 104 7.40 17.72 5.09
CA ARG A 104 6.96 18.95 5.76
C ARG A 104 5.47 18.90 6.06
N PRO A 105 5.04 19.17 7.31
CA PRO A 105 3.62 19.35 7.62
C PRO A 105 2.98 20.43 6.71
N GLY A 106 1.77 20.16 6.22
CA GLY A 106 1.06 21.06 5.32
C GLY A 106 1.59 21.09 3.87
N ALA A 107 2.54 20.22 3.49
CA ALA A 107 2.90 20.04 2.10
C ALA A 107 1.80 19.29 1.31
N THR A 108 1.95 19.28 -0.02
CA THR A 108 1.03 18.61 -0.92
C THR A 108 0.97 17.10 -0.68
N HIS A 109 -0.18 16.50 -0.99
CA HIS A 109 -0.38 15.04 -1.02
C HIS A 109 0.06 14.41 -2.35
N GLU A 110 0.36 15.23 -3.36
CA GLU A 110 0.91 14.77 -4.64
C GLU A 110 2.37 14.37 -4.47
N MET A 111 2.69 13.11 -4.80
CA MET A 111 4.08 12.64 -4.80
C MET A 111 4.93 13.43 -5.81
N GLN A 112 6.20 13.62 -5.49
CA GLN A 112 7.13 14.42 -6.29
C GLN A 112 8.43 13.67 -6.56
N PRO A 113 9.08 13.88 -7.71
CA PRO A 113 10.41 13.33 -7.98
C PRO A 113 11.42 13.76 -6.91
N VAL A 114 12.27 12.84 -6.47
CA VAL A 114 13.40 13.15 -5.60
C VAL A 114 14.45 13.94 -6.40
N LEU A 115 14.67 15.20 -6.04
CA LEU A 115 15.73 16.02 -6.64
C LEU A 115 17.08 15.61 -6.05
N GLN A 116 18.09 15.38 -6.90
CA GLN A 116 19.43 14.93 -6.48
C GLN A 116 20.19 15.94 -5.59
N VAL A 117 19.68 17.17 -5.45
CA VAL A 117 20.36 18.31 -4.80
C VAL A 117 20.06 18.41 -3.30
N ASP A 118 19.09 17.67 -2.75
CA ASP A 118 18.71 17.73 -1.33
C ASP A 118 19.61 16.86 -0.41
N GLN A 119 20.93 17.00 -0.54
CA GLN A 119 21.90 16.27 0.30
C GLN A 119 21.96 16.78 1.76
N GLY A 120 21.26 17.87 2.10
CA GLY A 120 21.36 18.51 3.42
C GLY A 120 20.16 18.32 4.35
N THR A 121 18.96 18.07 3.81
CA THR A 121 17.73 18.00 4.62
C THR A 121 17.21 16.57 4.59
N GLN A 122 17.58 15.79 5.61
CA GLN A 122 17.08 14.42 5.76
C GLN A 122 15.55 14.43 5.86
N PRO A 123 14.82 13.56 5.13
CA PRO A 123 13.38 13.48 5.27
C PRO A 123 13.02 13.14 6.72
N TYR A 124 12.08 13.87 7.31
CA TYR A 124 11.80 13.78 8.76
C TYR A 124 11.13 12.44 9.13
N GLU A 125 10.21 11.93 8.29
CA GLU A 125 9.37 10.75 8.60
C GLU A 125 9.30 9.70 7.48
N GLN A 126 10.20 9.73 6.48
CA GLN A 126 10.25 8.73 5.39
C GLN A 126 11.68 8.39 4.95
N ALA A 127 11.85 7.24 4.30
CA ALA A 127 13.13 6.86 3.72
C ALA A 127 13.52 7.79 2.55
N GLY A 128 14.80 8.16 2.48
CA GLY A 128 15.40 8.86 1.35
C GLY A 128 16.20 7.91 0.45
N LEU A 129 16.58 8.37 -0.75
CA LEU A 129 17.43 7.56 -1.65
C LEU A 129 18.77 7.19 -1.00
N SER A 130 19.31 8.07 -0.15
CA SER A 130 20.56 7.86 0.57
C SER A 130 20.48 6.70 1.59
N ASP A 131 19.28 6.32 2.02
CA ASP A 131 19.06 5.18 2.92
C ASP A 131 19.20 3.84 2.21
N TYR A 132 19.01 3.84 0.89
CA TYR A 132 19.13 2.67 0.01
C TYR A 132 20.48 2.56 -0.69
N MET A 133 21.50 3.35 -0.28
CA MET A 133 22.83 3.32 -0.92
C MET A 133 23.63 2.03 -0.69
N ASN A 134 23.22 1.18 0.27
CA ASN A 134 23.82 -0.16 0.47
C ASN A 134 23.27 -1.18 -0.55
N ALA A 135 23.20 -0.79 -1.82
CA ALA A 135 22.65 -1.59 -2.91
C ALA A 135 23.45 -2.87 -3.19
N ALA A 136 24.66 -3.01 -2.63
CA ALA A 136 25.46 -4.23 -2.73
C ALA A 136 24.83 -5.44 -1.99
N VAL A 137 23.92 -5.19 -1.04
CA VAL A 137 23.31 -6.25 -0.20
C VAL A 137 21.80 -6.35 -0.42
N TYR A 138 21.16 -5.25 -0.80
CA TYR A 138 19.71 -5.17 -0.93
C TYR A 138 19.28 -4.44 -2.19
N GLU A 139 18.24 -4.97 -2.81
CA GLU A 139 17.52 -4.34 -3.91
C GLU A 139 16.22 -3.70 -3.41
N ARG A 140 15.78 -2.67 -4.13
CA ARG A 140 14.56 -1.93 -3.83
C ARG A 140 13.38 -2.63 -4.48
N ALA A 141 12.45 -3.13 -3.68
CA ALA A 141 11.25 -3.80 -4.15
C ALA A 141 9.99 -3.03 -3.73
N PRO A 142 9.15 -2.60 -4.68
CA PRO A 142 7.86 -2.00 -4.35
C PRO A 142 6.85 -3.07 -3.87
N LEU A 143 6.03 -2.76 -2.85
CA LEU A 143 4.96 -3.65 -2.39
C LEU A 143 3.74 -3.64 -3.32
N ASN A 144 3.45 -2.49 -3.93
CA ASN A 144 2.59 -2.37 -5.10
C ASN A 144 3.48 -2.35 -6.37
N PRO A 145 3.62 -3.46 -7.11
CA PRO A 145 4.52 -3.53 -8.25
C PRO A 145 3.86 -3.00 -9.54
N ASP A 146 4.65 -2.42 -10.43
CA ASP A 146 4.17 -1.82 -11.68
C ASP A 146 3.60 -2.87 -12.67
N VAL A 147 4.02 -4.13 -12.56
CA VAL A 147 3.47 -5.25 -13.34
C VAL A 147 2.00 -5.52 -13.04
N HIS A 148 1.48 -5.09 -11.88
CA HIS A 148 0.06 -5.17 -11.52
C HIS A 148 -0.76 -3.95 -11.95
N GLN A 149 -0.10 -2.93 -12.49
CA GLN A 149 -0.72 -1.70 -12.98
C GLN A 149 -0.76 -1.70 -14.51
N GLU A 150 -1.68 -0.93 -15.09
CA GLU A 150 -1.90 -0.89 -16.55
C GLU A 150 -1.58 0.50 -17.12
N ASP A 151 -2.22 1.54 -16.58
CA ASP A 151 -2.03 2.92 -17.03
C ASP A 151 -0.62 3.43 -16.69
N PRO A 152 0.04 4.20 -17.58
CA PRO A 152 1.37 4.74 -17.34
C PRO A 152 1.49 5.55 -16.06
N ASP A 153 0.46 6.30 -15.66
CA ASP A 153 0.51 7.05 -14.40
C ASP A 153 0.35 6.14 -13.18
N ASP A 154 -0.49 5.09 -13.27
CA ASP A 154 -0.62 4.09 -12.21
C ASP A 154 0.73 3.37 -12.00
N LYS A 155 1.40 2.99 -13.10
CA LYS A 155 2.75 2.41 -13.06
C LYS A 155 3.77 3.39 -12.50
N ALA A 156 3.81 4.63 -12.96
CA ALA A 156 4.76 5.62 -12.46
C ALA A 156 4.59 5.88 -10.95
N SER A 157 3.36 5.82 -10.45
CA SER A 157 3.07 6.03 -9.03
C SER A 157 3.65 4.96 -8.09
N THR A 158 4.02 3.78 -8.61
CA THR A 158 4.58 2.71 -7.77
C THR A 158 6.03 2.98 -7.34
N TYR A 159 6.74 3.88 -8.04
CA TYR A 159 8.14 4.24 -7.82
C TYR A 159 8.31 5.26 -6.67
N THR A 160 7.63 5.04 -5.55
CA THR A 160 7.79 5.85 -4.33
C THR A 160 8.63 5.11 -3.29
N LEU A 161 9.45 5.85 -2.54
CA LEU A 161 10.25 5.26 -1.45
C LEU A 161 9.40 4.75 -0.30
N THR A 162 8.20 5.29 -0.12
CA THR A 162 7.22 4.84 0.87
C THR A 162 6.55 3.52 0.52
N ASN A 163 6.49 3.15 -0.76
CA ASN A 163 6.01 1.85 -1.24
C ASN A 163 7.12 0.79 -1.29
N THR A 164 8.37 1.15 -0.99
CA THR A 164 9.55 0.32 -1.26
C THR A 164 10.11 -0.30 0.01
N VAL A 165 10.59 -1.55 -0.10
CA VAL A 165 11.33 -2.26 0.94
C VAL A 165 12.64 -2.84 0.40
N PRO A 166 13.64 -3.06 1.27
CA PRO A 166 14.89 -3.72 0.87
C PRO A 166 14.76 -5.25 0.89
N LEU A 167 14.98 -5.89 -0.25
CA LEU A 167 14.99 -7.35 -0.41
C LEU A 167 16.35 -7.88 -0.82
N THR A 168 16.67 -9.12 -0.46
CA THR A 168 17.89 -9.78 -0.95
C THR A 168 17.78 -10.07 -2.45
N PRO A 169 18.85 -9.85 -3.25
CA PRO A 169 18.87 -10.15 -4.68
C PRO A 169 18.43 -11.58 -5.02
N ASP A 170 18.87 -12.55 -4.20
CA ASP A 170 18.51 -13.98 -4.35
C ASP A 170 17.02 -14.28 -4.08
N PHE A 171 16.26 -13.32 -3.55
CA PHE A 171 14.83 -13.48 -3.30
C PHE A 171 13.97 -12.69 -4.30
N ILE A 172 14.33 -11.44 -4.62
CA ILE A 172 13.48 -10.56 -5.45
C ILE A 172 13.27 -11.11 -6.87
N ASP A 173 14.32 -11.14 -7.69
CA ASP A 173 14.25 -11.50 -9.11
C ASP A 173 13.90 -12.97 -9.35
N PRO A 174 14.60 -13.95 -8.73
CA PRO A 174 14.38 -15.35 -9.06
C PRO A 174 13.11 -15.93 -8.44
N ILE A 175 12.54 -15.30 -7.41
CA ILE A 175 11.42 -15.87 -6.63
C ILE A 175 10.24 -14.91 -6.58
N TRP A 176 10.39 -13.74 -5.97
CA TRP A 176 9.24 -12.85 -5.71
C TRP A 176 8.62 -12.30 -7.01
N SER A 177 9.44 -11.83 -7.95
CA SER A 177 8.97 -11.32 -9.26
C SER A 177 8.18 -12.37 -10.04
N LYS A 178 8.51 -13.67 -9.91
CA LYS A 178 7.73 -14.75 -10.52
C LYS A 178 6.34 -14.87 -9.92
N GLN A 179 6.21 -14.61 -8.62
CA GLN A 179 4.93 -14.69 -7.92
C GLN A 179 4.03 -13.51 -8.24
N GLU A 180 4.59 -12.32 -8.41
CA GLU A 180 3.85 -11.16 -8.95
C GLU A 180 3.29 -11.48 -10.35
N GLN A 181 4.10 -12.06 -11.24
CA GLN A 181 3.65 -12.50 -12.56
C GLN A 181 2.59 -13.61 -12.51
N ALA A 182 2.69 -14.53 -11.54
CA ALA A 182 1.71 -15.59 -11.33
C ALA A 182 0.36 -15.04 -10.86
N ILE A 183 0.35 -14.07 -9.93
CA ILE A 183 -0.86 -13.35 -9.51
C ILE A 183 -1.45 -12.60 -10.70
N ARG A 184 -0.64 -11.83 -11.44
CA ARG A 184 -1.10 -11.09 -12.63
C ARG A 184 -1.80 -12.00 -13.63
N THR A 185 -1.15 -13.10 -14.02
CA THR A 185 -1.71 -14.05 -15.00
C THR A 185 -3.01 -14.67 -14.50
N ARG A 186 -3.05 -15.05 -13.22
CA ARG A 186 -4.23 -15.65 -12.60
C ARG A 186 -5.41 -14.69 -12.56
N LEU A 187 -5.19 -13.46 -12.11
CA LEU A 187 -6.25 -12.46 -11.99
C LEU A 187 -6.72 -11.98 -13.37
N ASN A 188 -5.84 -11.78 -14.34
CA ASN A 188 -6.24 -11.46 -15.71
C ASN A 188 -7.17 -12.51 -16.31
N ASN A 189 -6.83 -13.79 -16.14
CA ASN A 189 -7.55 -14.87 -16.80
C ASN A 189 -8.89 -15.20 -16.14
N TYR A 190 -8.98 -15.07 -14.81
CA TYR A 190 -10.09 -15.64 -14.05
C TYR A 190 -10.80 -14.67 -13.12
N CYS A 191 -10.25 -13.49 -12.83
CA CYS A 191 -10.97 -12.48 -12.05
C CYS A 191 -11.93 -11.69 -12.95
N ARG A 192 -13.19 -11.55 -12.52
CA ARG A 192 -14.25 -10.86 -13.25
C ARG A 192 -14.64 -9.58 -12.50
N GLY A 193 -13.90 -8.50 -12.73
CA GLY A 193 -14.16 -7.19 -12.11
C GLY A 193 -13.04 -6.79 -11.12
N PRO A 194 -13.34 -5.97 -10.10
CA PRO A 194 -12.31 -5.44 -9.23
C PRO A 194 -11.68 -6.54 -8.38
N SER A 195 -10.35 -6.56 -8.34
CA SER A 195 -9.58 -7.33 -7.36
C SER A 195 -8.70 -6.41 -6.53
N TYR A 196 -8.65 -6.71 -5.24
CA TYR A 196 -7.95 -5.94 -4.23
C TYR A 196 -6.75 -6.73 -3.76
N ILE A 197 -5.58 -6.12 -3.75
CA ILE A 197 -4.35 -6.77 -3.32
C ILE A 197 -3.77 -6.00 -2.15
N ILE A 198 -3.30 -6.73 -1.15
CA ILE A 198 -2.56 -6.21 -0.01
C ILE A 198 -1.25 -6.97 0.05
N THR A 199 -0.14 -6.25 -0.13
CA THR A 199 1.21 -6.78 0.01
C THR A 199 1.85 -6.12 1.21
N GLY A 200 2.41 -6.90 2.13
CA GLY A 200 3.00 -6.38 3.36
C GLY A 200 4.24 -7.13 3.77
N VAL A 201 4.81 -6.67 4.89
CA VAL A 201 6.06 -7.19 5.44
C VAL A 201 5.93 -7.49 6.92
N THR A 202 6.83 -8.32 7.41
CA THR A 202 7.14 -8.38 8.84
C THR A 202 8.59 -7.99 9.04
N THR A 203 8.94 -7.37 10.16
CA THR A 203 10.30 -6.88 10.39
C THR A 203 11.12 -7.86 11.24
N SER A 204 12.41 -8.01 10.92
CA SER A 204 13.33 -8.92 11.63
C SER A 204 14.10 -8.24 12.77
N GLY A 205 13.84 -6.95 13.02
CA GLY A 205 14.67 -6.09 13.89
C GLY A 205 16.00 -5.65 13.23
N ARG A 206 16.32 -6.16 12.04
CA ARG A 206 17.45 -5.68 11.22
C ARG A 206 17.09 -4.37 10.53
N THR A 207 18.08 -3.49 10.36
CA THR A 207 17.91 -2.19 9.72
C THR A 207 19.09 -1.88 8.81
N MET A 208 18.84 -1.16 7.72
CA MET A 208 19.86 -0.63 6.82
C MET A 208 20.40 0.73 7.29
N ARG A 209 21.71 0.86 7.04
CA ARG A 209 22.69 1.90 7.40
C ARG A 209 22.96 2.12 8.92
N GLY A 210 24.25 2.16 9.25
CA GLY A 210 24.95 2.59 10.49
C GLY A 210 26.06 3.59 10.11
N ASP A 211 26.58 4.48 10.96
CA ASP A 211 27.44 4.22 12.14
C ASP A 211 26.85 4.60 13.51
N ASN A 212 25.65 5.20 13.58
CA ASN A 212 24.92 5.44 14.84
C ASN A 212 23.40 5.68 14.63
N MET A 213 22.87 5.47 13.41
CA MET A 213 21.46 5.74 13.09
C MET A 213 20.88 4.59 12.26
N LYS A 214 20.12 3.71 12.93
CA LYS A 214 19.28 2.70 12.29
C LYS A 214 18.08 3.39 11.63
N ARG A 215 17.87 3.23 10.33
CA ARG A 215 16.80 3.93 9.61
C ARG A 215 15.78 2.99 8.97
N VAL A 216 16.09 2.37 7.84
CA VAL A 216 15.12 1.54 7.10
C VAL A 216 15.12 0.11 7.65
N ALA A 217 13.99 -0.36 8.18
CA ALA A 217 13.87 -1.74 8.63
C ALA A 217 13.84 -2.73 7.46
N VAL A 218 14.58 -3.82 7.62
CA VAL A 218 14.66 -4.91 6.64
C VAL A 218 13.58 -5.95 6.96
N PRO A 219 12.71 -6.28 5.99
CA PRO A 219 11.73 -7.34 6.13
C PRO A 219 12.37 -8.68 6.52
N ALA A 220 11.76 -9.39 7.46
CA ALA A 220 11.96 -10.81 7.69
C ALA A 220 11.21 -11.62 6.61
N TYR A 221 9.90 -11.39 6.49
CA TYR A 221 9.05 -12.01 5.50
C TYR A 221 8.35 -10.96 4.66
N LEU A 222 8.15 -11.32 3.39
CA LEU A 222 7.28 -10.62 2.47
C LEU A 222 6.03 -11.47 2.24
N TRP A 223 4.86 -10.85 2.21
CA TRP A 223 3.60 -11.53 1.97
C TRP A 223 2.68 -10.72 1.07
N SER A 224 1.84 -11.42 0.31
CA SER A 224 0.82 -10.79 -0.52
C SER A 224 -0.47 -11.62 -0.47
N ALA A 225 -1.60 -10.95 -0.43
CA ALA A 225 -2.92 -11.56 -0.48
C ALA A 225 -3.80 -10.79 -1.45
N TYR A 226 -4.62 -11.50 -2.20
CA TYR A 226 -5.60 -10.89 -3.10
C TYR A 226 -7.01 -11.35 -2.77
N CYS A 227 -7.97 -10.49 -3.09
CA CYS A 227 -9.40 -10.72 -3.01
C CYS A 227 -10.04 -10.36 -4.35
N CYS A 228 -10.64 -11.35 -5.00
CA CYS A 228 -11.42 -11.23 -6.23
C CYS A 228 -12.83 -11.82 -5.99
N PRO A 229 -13.81 -10.99 -5.59
CA PRO A 229 -15.13 -11.49 -5.17
C PRO A 229 -15.95 -12.09 -6.32
N ASN A 230 -15.72 -11.63 -7.54
CA ASN A 230 -16.40 -12.12 -8.73
C ASN A 230 -15.34 -12.73 -9.66
N TYR A 231 -15.42 -14.03 -9.91
CA TYR A 231 -14.43 -14.78 -10.67
C TYR A 231 -15.08 -15.84 -11.54
N ASP A 232 -14.31 -16.38 -12.47
CA ASP A 232 -14.77 -17.42 -13.38
C ASP A 232 -14.88 -18.78 -12.68
N HIS A 233 -16.12 -19.20 -12.38
CA HIS A 233 -16.39 -20.50 -11.77
C HIS A 233 -16.13 -21.70 -12.70
N SER A 234 -15.91 -21.47 -14.01
CA SER A 234 -15.52 -22.50 -14.97
C SER A 234 -14.00 -22.74 -15.03
N ALA A 235 -13.21 -21.96 -14.29
CA ALA A 235 -11.76 -22.12 -14.21
C ALA A 235 -11.36 -23.56 -13.82
N PRO A 236 -10.25 -24.10 -14.36
CA PRO A 236 -9.73 -25.40 -13.95
C PRO A 236 -9.54 -25.48 -12.44
N PHE A 237 -9.79 -26.65 -11.85
CA PHE A 237 -9.72 -26.82 -10.38
C PHE A 237 -8.39 -26.33 -9.81
N SER A 238 -7.26 -26.61 -10.49
CA SER A 238 -5.90 -26.19 -10.12
C SER A 238 -5.71 -24.68 -9.90
N VAL A 239 -6.62 -23.85 -10.43
CA VAL A 239 -6.64 -22.41 -10.22
C VAL A 239 -7.86 -21.99 -9.39
N ARG A 240 -9.01 -22.62 -9.62
CA ARG A 240 -10.30 -22.27 -9.00
C ARG A 240 -10.28 -22.36 -7.47
N TYR A 241 -9.53 -23.29 -6.88
CA TYR A 241 -9.42 -23.37 -5.41
C TYR A 241 -8.72 -22.17 -4.77
N LYS A 242 -8.05 -21.33 -5.58
CA LYS A 242 -7.38 -20.09 -5.15
C LYS A 242 -8.28 -18.84 -5.29
N PHE A 243 -9.58 -19.03 -5.46
CA PHE A 243 -10.58 -17.96 -5.53
C PHE A 243 -11.69 -18.22 -4.49
N PRO A 244 -12.34 -17.16 -3.94
CA PRO A 244 -12.21 -15.75 -4.31
C PRO A 244 -10.93 -15.07 -3.77
N ALA A 245 -10.25 -15.68 -2.80
CA ALA A 245 -9.04 -15.12 -2.22
C ALA A 245 -7.95 -16.16 -1.96
N PHE A 246 -6.70 -15.73 -2.10
CA PHE A 246 -5.52 -16.55 -1.80
C PHE A 246 -4.35 -15.65 -1.40
N ALA A 247 -3.34 -16.27 -0.83
CA ALA A 247 -2.20 -15.57 -0.28
C ALA A 247 -0.89 -16.31 -0.58
N GLN A 248 0.21 -15.59 -0.42
CA GLN A 248 1.55 -16.13 -0.48
C GLN A 248 2.48 -15.39 0.48
N TYR A 249 3.50 -16.08 0.99
CA TYR A 249 4.57 -15.45 1.76
C TYR A 249 5.90 -16.15 1.54
N GLY A 250 7.00 -15.42 1.71
CA GLY A 250 8.36 -15.92 1.56
C GLY A 250 9.33 -15.22 2.50
N LEU A 251 10.40 -15.93 2.86
CA LEU A 251 11.47 -15.41 3.72
C LEU A 251 12.43 -14.56 2.88
N ASN A 252 12.71 -13.33 3.33
CA ASN A 252 13.67 -12.43 2.71
C ASN A 252 15.11 -12.83 3.07
N ALA A 253 15.63 -13.86 2.40
CA ALA A 253 16.94 -14.44 2.66
C ALA A 253 17.62 -14.95 1.38
N GLU A 254 18.90 -15.26 1.47
CA GLU A 254 19.70 -15.87 0.38
C GLU A 254 19.41 -17.36 0.20
N LYS A 255 18.94 -18.03 1.27
CA LYS A 255 18.64 -19.47 1.31
C LYS A 255 17.31 -19.69 2.02
N ASP A 256 16.71 -20.85 1.75
CA ASP A 256 15.42 -21.25 2.34
C ASP A 256 14.32 -20.19 2.14
N ASN A 257 14.37 -19.54 0.98
CA ASN A 257 13.59 -18.36 0.60
C ASN A 257 12.44 -18.68 -0.36
N GLU A 258 12.00 -19.95 -0.39
CA GLU A 258 10.87 -20.39 -1.18
C GLU A 258 9.59 -19.66 -0.77
N VAL A 259 8.72 -19.41 -1.75
CA VAL A 259 7.40 -18.82 -1.50
C VAL A 259 6.37 -19.92 -1.33
N LEU A 260 5.62 -19.83 -0.23
CA LEU A 260 4.49 -20.71 0.06
C LEU A 260 3.20 -20.02 -0.33
N GLU A 261 2.44 -20.61 -1.25
CA GLU A 261 1.06 -20.18 -1.51
C GLU A 261 0.08 -20.90 -0.58
N VAL A 262 -0.80 -20.13 0.07
CA VAL A 262 -1.69 -20.59 1.13
C VAL A 262 -3.04 -19.88 1.06
N SER A 263 -4.04 -20.41 1.78
CA SER A 263 -5.28 -19.65 2.00
C SER A 263 -5.01 -18.39 2.81
N VAL A 264 -5.86 -17.36 2.66
CA VAL A 264 -5.77 -16.12 3.46
C VAL A 264 -5.80 -16.43 4.96
N GLN A 265 -6.64 -17.38 5.38
CA GLN A 265 -6.70 -17.82 6.78
C GLN A 265 -5.35 -18.35 7.28
N LYS A 266 -4.67 -19.20 6.50
CA LYS A 266 -3.34 -19.72 6.87
C LYS A 266 -2.28 -18.63 6.90
N LEU A 267 -2.35 -17.64 6.00
CA LEU A 267 -1.48 -16.46 6.09
C LEU A 267 -1.75 -15.69 7.37
N GLN A 268 -3.01 -15.44 7.73
CA GLN A 268 -3.38 -14.76 8.98
C GLN A 268 -2.83 -15.51 10.19
N ASP A 269 -2.98 -16.83 10.25
CA ASP A 269 -2.45 -17.65 11.35
C ASP A 269 -0.92 -17.59 11.44
N PHE A 270 -0.24 -17.63 10.29
CA PHE A 270 1.20 -17.42 10.23
C PHE A 270 1.61 -16.04 10.78
N LEU A 271 0.96 -14.97 10.30
CA LEU A 271 1.23 -13.61 10.76
C LEU A 271 0.96 -13.43 12.25
N LYS A 272 -0.13 -14.02 12.78
CA LYS A 272 -0.47 -13.94 14.20
C LYS A 272 0.64 -14.53 15.07
N ASN A 273 1.18 -15.66 14.63
CA ASN A 273 2.29 -16.32 15.32
C ASN A 273 3.57 -15.47 15.30
N ILE A 274 3.98 -14.96 14.13
CA ILE A 274 5.26 -14.24 14.02
C ILE A 274 5.22 -12.80 14.54
N MET A 275 4.04 -12.15 14.54
CA MET A 275 3.86 -10.79 15.03
C MET A 275 3.37 -10.72 16.48
N SER A 276 3.01 -11.87 17.08
CA SER A 276 2.37 -11.95 18.41
C SER A 276 1.08 -11.10 18.53
N GLU A 277 0.35 -10.93 17.43
CA GLU A 277 -0.94 -10.24 17.38
C GLU A 277 -2.04 -11.26 17.09
N GLN A 278 -3.12 -11.27 17.87
CA GLN A 278 -4.15 -12.32 17.77
C GLN A 278 -5.30 -11.93 16.83
N ASN A 279 -5.46 -10.65 16.52
CA ASN A 279 -6.64 -10.11 15.82
C ASN A 279 -6.38 -9.78 14.34
N ILE A 280 -5.41 -10.44 13.71
CA ILE A 280 -5.08 -10.20 12.30
C ILE A 280 -6.25 -10.62 11.40
N GLN A 281 -6.77 -9.67 10.65
CA GLN A 281 -7.72 -9.88 9.55
C GLN A 281 -7.29 -9.04 8.35
N ILE A 282 -7.00 -9.68 7.22
CA ILE A 282 -6.54 -9.03 5.98
C ILE A 282 -7.72 -8.51 5.16
N PHE A 283 -8.75 -9.34 4.98
CA PHE A 283 -9.97 -8.98 4.26
C PHE A 283 -11.19 -9.20 5.14
N VAL A 284 -12.19 -8.32 5.02
CA VAL A 284 -13.50 -8.53 5.64
C VAL A 284 -14.06 -9.87 5.19
N ASN A 285 -14.47 -10.70 6.16
CA ASN A 285 -15.01 -12.05 5.94
C ASN A 285 -14.15 -12.93 5.02
N ASP A 286 -12.82 -12.74 5.05
CA ASP A 286 -11.88 -13.47 4.19
C ASP A 286 -12.25 -13.41 2.68
N CYS A 287 -12.81 -12.28 2.22
CA CYS A 287 -13.29 -12.05 0.85
C CYS A 287 -14.56 -12.84 0.45
N ALA A 288 -15.28 -13.42 1.41
CA ALA A 288 -16.58 -14.03 1.15
C ALA A 288 -17.67 -12.95 0.97
N LEU A 289 -18.59 -13.17 0.02
CA LEU A 289 -19.74 -12.28 -0.16
C LEU A 289 -20.68 -12.38 1.07
N PRO A 290 -21.36 -11.29 1.46
CA PRO A 290 -22.40 -11.33 2.49
C PRO A 290 -23.55 -12.25 2.01
N GLY A 291 -23.54 -13.52 2.43
CA GLY A 291 -24.49 -14.54 2.00
C GLY A 291 -23.90 -15.95 1.85
N ASP A 292 -22.57 -16.07 1.73
CA ASP A 292 -21.87 -17.36 1.59
C ASP A 292 -21.49 -18.00 2.94
N THR A 293 -21.71 -17.30 4.05
CA THR A 293 -21.57 -17.84 5.41
C THR A 293 -22.86 -18.57 5.80
N LYS A 294 -22.91 -19.87 5.49
CA LYS A 294 -23.84 -20.83 6.09
C LYS A 294 -23.13 -21.73 7.06
#